data_AF-A0A846ZVG4-F1
#
_entry.id   AF-A0A846ZVG4-F1
#
_cell.length_a   1.000
_cell.length_b   1.000
_cell.length_c   1.000
_cell.angle_alpha   90.00
_cell.angle_beta   90.00
_cell.angle_gamma   90.00
#
_symmetry.space_group_name_H-M   'P 1'
#
loop_
_entity.id
_entity.type
_entity.pdbx_description
1 polymer ?
#
loop_
_entity_poly.entity_id
_entity_poly.type
_entity_poly.pdbx_seq_one_letter_code
_entity_poly.pdbx_strand_id
1 'polypeptide(L)'
;MGDLSKNFNRSEFACKGTNCCGHSAAVHPDLVDALQTLRDRIGKPLSITSGFRCNRHNKAVGGAEQSFHTLGMAADVSCPAGVSPEELAVIAEEIPLFREGGIGVYASWVHLDVRQSGKARWRS
;
A
#
# COMPACT_ATOMS: atom_id res chain seq x y z
N MET A 1 -19.92 2.33 0.10
CA MET A 1 -19.33 0.98 0.11
C MET A 1 -18.29 0.97 -0.99
N GLY A 2 -17.10 0.41 -0.76
CA GLY A 2 -16.09 0.29 -1.81
C GLY A 2 -16.41 -0.84 -2.79
N ASP A 3 -15.88 -0.76 -4.01
CA ASP A 3 -16.04 -1.81 -5.04
C ASP A 3 -15.05 -2.98 -4.88
N LEU A 4 -13.99 -2.82 -4.07
CA LEU A 4 -13.04 -3.89 -3.74
C LEU A 4 -13.28 -4.48 -2.36
N SER A 5 -13.66 -3.65 -1.39
CA SER A 5 -14.02 -4.08 -0.03
C SER A 5 -14.96 -3.06 0.61
N LYS A 6 -15.32 -3.25 1.88
CA LYS A 6 -16.22 -2.34 2.61
C LYS A 6 -15.83 -0.87 2.45
N ASN A 7 -14.53 -0.55 2.51
CA ASN A 7 -14.04 0.83 2.57
C ASN A 7 -13.05 1.23 1.47
N PHE A 8 -12.70 0.34 0.54
CA PHE A 8 -11.71 0.62 -0.49
C PHE A 8 -12.27 0.45 -1.89
N ASN A 9 -11.95 1.42 -2.75
CA ASN A 9 -12.28 1.43 -4.16
C ASN A 9 -11.05 1.19 -5.03
N ARG A 10 -11.24 0.56 -6.19
CA ARG A 10 -10.18 0.32 -7.17
C ARG A 10 -9.52 1.61 -7.65
N SER A 11 -10.28 2.68 -7.76
CA SER A 11 -9.75 4.00 -8.14
C SER A 11 -8.68 4.53 -7.18
N GLU A 12 -8.72 4.13 -5.89
CA GLU A 12 -7.73 4.56 -4.89
C GLU A 12 -6.35 3.94 -5.16
N PHE A 13 -6.32 2.79 -5.82
CA PHE A 13 -5.10 2.07 -6.20
C PHE A 13 -4.63 2.37 -7.62
N ALA A 14 -5.35 3.19 -8.37
CA ALA A 14 -5.01 3.50 -9.75
C ALA A 14 -3.64 4.19 -9.87
N CYS A 15 -2.91 3.89 -10.94
CA CYS A 15 -1.64 4.52 -11.24
C CYS A 15 -1.80 6.02 -11.40
N LYS A 16 -1.16 6.79 -10.52
CA LYS A 16 -1.22 8.27 -10.50
C LYS A 16 -0.19 8.94 -11.43
N GLY A 17 0.46 8.16 -12.29
CA GLY A 17 1.48 8.68 -13.22
C GLY A 17 0.85 9.44 -14.38
N THR A 18 1.43 10.58 -14.74
CA THR A 18 0.98 11.39 -15.86
C THR A 18 1.34 10.77 -17.21
N ASN A 19 0.41 10.77 -18.17
CA ASN A 19 0.62 10.31 -19.56
C ASN A 19 1.28 8.92 -19.67
N CYS A 20 0.93 7.97 -18.78
CA CYS A 20 1.64 6.70 -18.68
C CYS A 20 0.84 5.48 -19.19
N CYS A 21 -0.19 5.05 -18.48
CA CYS A 21 -0.97 3.83 -18.75
C CYS A 21 -2.49 4.07 -18.67
N GLY A 22 -2.93 5.33 -18.69
CA GLY A 22 -4.35 5.67 -18.55
C GLY A 22 -4.93 5.32 -17.18
N HIS A 23 -4.14 5.43 -16.11
CA HIS A 23 -4.56 5.15 -14.72
C HIS A 23 -5.01 3.69 -14.49
N SER A 24 -4.31 2.72 -15.09
CA SER A 24 -4.52 1.29 -14.76
C SER A 24 -4.46 1.04 -13.25
N ALA A 25 -5.23 0.09 -12.76
CA ALA A 25 -5.43 -0.18 -11.32
C ALA A 25 -5.38 -1.67 -11.01
N ALA A 26 -4.29 -2.34 -11.39
CA ALA A 26 -4.04 -3.71 -10.96
C ALA A 26 -3.87 -3.72 -9.44
N VAL A 27 -4.61 -4.58 -8.75
CA VAL A 27 -4.59 -4.67 -7.29
C VAL A 27 -4.81 -6.12 -6.90
N HIS A 28 -3.94 -6.63 -6.03
CA HIS A 28 -4.03 -7.98 -5.52
C HIS A 28 -5.10 -8.05 -4.42
N PRO A 29 -5.99 -9.07 -4.41
CA PRO A 29 -7.02 -9.23 -3.38
C PRO A 29 -6.46 -9.23 -1.95
N ASP A 30 -5.39 -10.00 -1.70
CA ASP A 30 -4.72 -10.05 -0.39
C ASP A 30 -4.29 -8.66 0.13
N LEU A 31 -3.83 -7.77 -0.75
CA LEU A 31 -3.49 -6.40 -0.35
C LEU A 31 -4.73 -5.66 0.14
N VAL A 32 -5.85 -5.78 -0.58
CA VAL A 32 -7.12 -5.14 -0.21
C VAL A 32 -7.62 -5.68 1.13
N ASP A 33 -7.60 -7.00 1.32
CA ASP A 33 -8.08 -7.65 2.54
C ASP A 33 -7.22 -7.29 3.76
N ALA A 34 -5.90 -7.24 3.58
CA ALA A 34 -4.97 -6.81 4.62
C ALA A 34 -5.17 -5.33 4.98
N LEU A 35 -5.34 -4.44 3.99
CA LEU A 35 -5.63 -3.02 4.23
C LEU A 35 -7.00 -2.81 4.90
N GLN A 36 -8.01 -3.60 4.53
CA GLN A 36 -9.33 -3.55 5.16
C GLN A 36 -9.24 -3.98 6.63
N THR A 37 -8.52 -5.05 6.92
CA THR A 37 -8.24 -5.50 8.30
C THR A 37 -7.51 -4.41 9.09
N LEU A 38 -6.51 -3.77 8.49
CA LEU A 38 -5.75 -2.68 9.11
C LEU A 38 -6.65 -1.49 9.45
N ARG A 39 -7.49 -1.07 8.50
CA ARG A 39 -8.44 0.01 8.69
C ARG A 39 -9.42 -0.30 9.83
N ASP A 40 -9.94 -1.52 9.89
CA ASP A 40 -10.88 -1.93 10.93
C ASP A 40 -10.23 -1.97 12.32
N ARG A 41 -8.96 -2.40 12.42
CA ARG A 41 -8.20 -2.39 13.68
C ARG A 41 -7.91 -0.98 14.19
N ILE A 42 -7.54 -0.07 13.29
CA ILE A 42 -7.24 1.33 13.65
C ILE A 42 -8.52 2.09 13.98
N GLY A 43 -9.65 1.70 13.39
CA GLY A 43 -10.93 2.39 13.56
C GLY A 43 -10.95 3.77 12.91
N LYS A 44 -10.02 4.07 12.00
CA LYS A 44 -9.91 5.35 11.29
C LYS A 44 -9.79 5.13 9.77
N PRO A 45 -10.21 6.10 8.94
CA PRO A 45 -9.97 6.03 7.51
C PRO A 45 -8.48 5.94 7.16
N LEU A 46 -8.14 5.06 6.23
CA LEU A 46 -6.81 4.95 5.63
C LEU A 46 -6.87 5.50 4.21
N SER A 47 -5.96 6.40 3.85
CA SER A 47 -5.87 6.95 2.49
C SER A 47 -4.67 6.37 1.76
N ILE A 48 -4.91 5.88 0.52
CA ILE A 48 -3.87 5.33 -0.35
C ILE A 48 -3.20 6.47 -1.11
N THR A 49 -1.97 6.81 -0.74
CA THR A 49 -1.20 7.87 -1.41
C THR A 49 -0.61 7.34 -2.72
N SER A 50 -0.25 6.06 -2.78
CA SER A 50 0.19 5.38 -4.00
C SER A 50 -0.19 3.90 -3.96
N GLY A 51 -0.95 3.42 -4.95
CA GLY A 51 -1.23 1.99 -5.16
C GLY A 51 -0.38 1.41 -6.29
N PHE A 52 -1.02 0.97 -7.37
CA PHE A 52 -0.33 0.47 -8.56
C PHE A 52 0.55 1.54 -9.21
N ARG A 53 1.72 1.14 -9.72
CA ARG A 53 2.55 1.99 -10.58
C ARG A 53 2.89 1.20 -11.84
N CYS A 54 2.52 1.71 -13.02
CA CYS A 54 3.06 1.10 -14.24
C CYS A 54 4.57 1.34 -14.34
N ASN A 55 5.28 0.54 -15.12
CA ASN A 55 6.75 0.61 -15.25
C ASN A 55 7.26 2.02 -15.57
N ARG A 56 6.56 2.78 -16.43
CA ARG A 56 6.92 4.16 -16.76
C ARG A 56 6.82 5.09 -15.55
N HIS A 57 5.73 5.00 -14.79
CA HIS A 57 5.54 5.80 -13.58
C HIS A 57 6.56 5.40 -12.51
N ASN A 58 6.75 4.09 -12.28
CA ASN A 58 7.72 3.58 -11.32
C ASN A 58 9.14 4.09 -11.60
N LYS A 59 9.59 4.01 -12.86
CA LYS A 59 10.90 4.54 -13.28
C LYS A 59 11.00 6.06 -13.07
N ALA A 60 9.94 6.81 -13.37
CA ALA A 60 9.94 8.27 -13.24
C ALA A 60 10.10 8.75 -11.79
N VAL A 61 9.61 7.98 -10.81
CA VAL A 61 9.76 8.29 -9.38
C VAL A 61 10.98 7.64 -8.73
N GLY A 62 11.88 7.04 -9.53
CA GLY A 62 13.07 6.35 -9.02
C GLY A 62 12.76 5.07 -8.25
N GLY A 63 11.61 4.44 -8.52
CA GLY A 63 11.22 3.19 -7.89
C GLY A 63 12.13 2.02 -8.28
N ALA A 64 12.26 1.04 -7.39
CA ALA A 64 13.02 -0.17 -7.64
C ALA A 64 12.48 -0.95 -8.85
N GLU A 65 13.37 -1.62 -9.58
CA GLU A 65 13.03 -2.39 -10.78
C GLU A 65 12.01 -3.49 -10.49
N GLN A 66 12.14 -4.16 -9.34
CA GLN A 66 11.22 -5.20 -8.85
C GLN A 66 10.28 -4.65 -7.77
N SER A 67 9.72 -3.45 -7.97
CA SER A 67 8.78 -2.85 -7.02
C SER A 67 7.45 -3.60 -7.01
N PHE A 68 6.95 -3.97 -5.82
CA PHE A 68 5.64 -4.59 -5.67
C PHE A 68 4.47 -3.66 -6.06
N HIS A 69 4.70 -2.35 -6.22
CA HIS A 69 3.72 -1.45 -6.83
C HIS A 69 3.45 -1.78 -8.31
N THR A 70 4.44 -2.28 -9.05
CA THR A 70 4.26 -2.67 -10.46
C THR A 70 3.51 -3.99 -10.62
N LEU A 71 3.31 -4.72 -9.52
CA LEU A 71 2.55 -5.96 -9.45
C LEU A 71 1.16 -5.76 -8.82
N GLY A 72 0.83 -4.55 -8.36
CA GLY A 72 -0.41 -4.28 -7.64
C GLY A 72 -0.47 -4.91 -6.25
N MET A 73 0.69 -5.28 -5.70
CA MET A 73 0.83 -5.97 -4.41
C MET A 73 1.32 -5.04 -3.29
N ALA A 74 1.51 -3.75 -3.58
CA ALA A 74 1.93 -2.75 -2.60
C ALA A 74 1.03 -1.51 -2.62
N ALA A 75 0.92 -0.88 -1.44
CA ALA A 75 0.31 0.41 -1.25
C ALA A 75 1.11 1.26 -0.26
N ASP A 76 1.21 2.54 -0.54
CA ASP A 76 1.69 3.55 0.40
C ASP A 76 0.45 4.17 1.08
N VAL A 77 0.44 4.13 2.42
CA VAL A 77 -0.70 4.53 3.24
C VAL A 77 -0.32 5.75 4.08
N SER A 78 -1.07 6.84 3.94
CA SER A 78 -0.87 8.03 4.78
C SER A 78 -1.22 7.72 6.24
N CYS A 79 -0.46 8.27 7.18
CA CYS A 79 -0.78 8.15 8.60
C CYS A 79 -2.10 8.87 8.93
N PRO A 80 -3.08 8.19 9.54
CA PRO A 80 -4.30 8.83 10.02
C PRO A 80 -3.99 9.86 11.13
N ALA A 81 -4.91 10.82 11.33
CA ALA A 81 -4.76 11.82 12.39
C ALA A 81 -4.61 11.17 13.78
N GLY A 82 -3.54 11.52 14.48
CA GLY A 82 -3.20 10.99 15.80
C GLY A 82 -2.69 9.55 15.79
N VAL A 83 -2.21 9.05 14.65
CA VAL A 83 -1.50 7.77 14.54
C VAL A 83 -0.14 8.06 13.91
N SER A 84 0.94 7.69 14.59
CA SER A 84 2.30 7.85 14.04
C SER A 84 2.61 6.79 12.97
N PRO A 85 3.61 7.02 12.11
CA PRO A 85 4.08 5.99 11.18
C PRO A 85 4.50 4.70 11.90
N GLU A 86 5.12 4.82 13.07
CA GLU A 86 5.52 3.69 13.90
C GLU A 86 4.33 2.89 14.41
N GLU A 87 3.31 3.57 14.94
CA GLU A 87 2.08 2.93 15.42
C GLU A 87 1.35 2.22 14.27
N LEU A 88 1.23 2.88 13.11
CA LEU A 88 0.63 2.29 11.92
C LEU A 88 1.38 1.02 11.49
N ALA A 89 2.71 1.05 11.49
CA ALA A 89 3.55 -0.09 11.14
C ALA A 89 3.44 -1.23 12.16
N VAL A 90 3.37 -0.93 13.46
CA VAL A 90 3.17 -1.94 14.51
C VAL A 90 1.84 -2.65 14.34
N ILE A 91 0.75 -1.92 14.09
CA ILE A 91 -0.57 -2.54 13.88
C ILE A 91 -0.58 -3.35 12.57
N ALA A 92 0.09 -2.86 11.53
CA ALA A 92 0.23 -3.61 10.28
C ALA A 92 1.01 -4.93 10.48
N GLU A 93 2.04 -4.95 11.32
CA GLU A 93 2.82 -6.14 11.69
C GLU A 93 1.96 -7.25 12.35
N GLU A 94 0.82 -6.90 12.93
CA GLU A 94 -0.11 -7.86 13.52
C GLU A 94 -0.95 -8.62 12.47
N ILE A 95 -0.94 -8.16 11.22
CA ILE A 95 -1.70 -8.75 10.11
C ILE A 95 -0.79 -9.73 9.37
N PRO A 96 -1.13 -11.03 9.27
CA PRO A 96 -0.24 -12.05 8.70
C PRO A 96 0.34 -11.70 7.33
N LEU A 97 -0.48 -11.14 6.43
CA LEU A 97 -0.06 -10.78 5.08
C LEU A 97 1.02 -9.68 5.06
N PHE A 98 0.95 -8.69 5.96
CA PHE A 98 1.99 -7.67 6.09
C PHE A 98 3.17 -8.13 6.95
N ARG A 99 2.92 -8.98 7.96
CA ARG A 99 3.96 -9.62 8.77
C ARG A 99 4.96 -10.38 7.91
N GLU A 100 4.46 -11.21 7.00
CA GLU A 100 5.28 -12.00 6.09
C GLU A 100 5.72 -11.19 4.85
N GLY A 101 5.00 -10.10 4.56
CA GLY A 101 5.30 -9.17 3.48
C GLY A 101 6.32 -8.09 3.83
N GLY A 102 6.21 -6.93 3.18
CA GLY A 102 7.07 -5.77 3.41
C GLY A 102 6.39 -4.64 4.16
N ILE A 103 7.14 -4.01 5.08
CA ILE A 103 6.72 -2.79 5.79
C ILE A 103 7.87 -1.79 5.77
N GLY A 104 7.64 -0.64 5.16
CA GLY A 104 8.59 0.48 5.10
C GLY A 104 8.03 1.70 5.83
N VAL A 105 8.75 2.23 6.80
CA VAL A 105 8.29 3.38 7.59
C VAL A 105 8.95 4.66 7.07
N TYR A 106 8.13 5.67 6.78
CA TYR A 106 8.55 7.00 6.33
C TYR A 106 7.96 8.08 7.24
N ALA A 107 8.42 9.33 7.09
CA ALA A 107 8.06 10.45 7.96
C ALA A 107 6.54 10.68 8.16
N SER A 108 5.70 10.38 7.18
CA SER A 108 4.24 10.63 7.26
C SER A 108 3.37 9.54 6.65
N TRP A 109 3.97 8.42 6.23
CA TRP A 109 3.28 7.33 5.56
C TRP A 109 4.03 6.03 5.75
N VAL A 110 3.35 4.91 5.49
CA VAL A 110 3.91 3.57 5.59
C VAL A 110 3.69 2.83 4.28
N HIS A 111 4.76 2.27 3.74
CA HIS A 111 4.71 1.31 2.65
C HIS A 111 4.28 -0.05 3.19
N LEU A 112 3.30 -0.68 2.55
CA LEU A 112 2.80 -2.01 2.88
C LEU A 112 2.69 -2.84 1.61
N ASP A 113 3.30 -4.02 1.61
CA ASP A 113 3.18 -4.98 0.52
C ASP A 113 2.97 -6.41 1.01
N VAL A 114 2.33 -7.24 0.18
CA VAL A 114 1.98 -8.63 0.48
C VAL A 114 2.88 -9.62 -0.27
N ARG A 115 4.16 -9.27 -0.45
CA ARG A 115 5.13 -10.16 -1.13
C ARG A 115 5.19 -11.54 -0.48
N GLN A 116 5.46 -12.56 -1.29
CA GLN A 116 5.70 -13.93 -0.82
C GLN A 116 7.19 -14.30 -0.80
N SER A 117 8.07 -13.38 -1.20
CA SER A 117 9.52 -13.59 -1.24
C SER A 117 10.22 -13.45 0.11
N GLY A 118 9.45 -13.37 1.20
CA GLY A 118 9.95 -13.22 2.57
C GLY A 118 9.86 -11.80 3.12
N LYS A 119 9.95 -11.73 4.45
CA LYS A 119 9.76 -10.52 5.25
C LYS A 119 10.82 -9.44 4.97
N ALA A 120 10.38 -8.19 4.83
CA ALA A 120 11.28 -7.04 4.66
C ALA A 120 10.87 -5.83 5.50
N ARG A 121 11.82 -5.20 6.21
CA ARG A 121 11.60 -4.01 7.04
C ARG A 121 12.64 -2.95 6.76
N TRP A 122 12.22 -1.71 6.56
CA TRP A 122 13.14 -0.58 6.38
C TRP A 122 12.53 0.72 6.92
N ARG A 123 13.39 1.73 7.10
CA ARG A 123 13.03 3.07 7.57
C ARG A 123 13.75 4.10 6.72
N SER A 124 13.08 5.22 6.44
CA SER A 124 13.59 6.35 5.65
C SER A 124 13.28 7.69 6.31
#